data_AF-A0A1U9VDE0-F1
#
_entry.id   AF-A0A1U9VDE0-F1
#
_cell.length_a   1.000
_cell.length_b   1.000
_cell.length_c   1.000
_cell.angle_alpha   90.00
_cell.angle_beta   90.00
_cell.angle_gamma   90.00
#
_symmetry.space_group_name_H-M   'P 1'
#
loop_
_entity.id
_entity.type
_entity.pdbx_description
1 polymer ?
#
loop_
_entity_poly.entity_id
_entity_poly.type
_entity_poly.pdbx_seq_one_letter_code
_entity_poly.pdbx_strand_id
1 'polypeptide(L)' 'MQPNAHVHPAFAGVLNSFAAIPQQVAAASLVKCRVAVKTEDGETTYDGLFPSTCDAVVDAQTRVGLRPCKVSVKALP' A
#
# COMPACT_ATOMS: atom_id res chain seq x y z
N MET A 1 42.96 -20.65 -17.82
CA MET A 1 42.02 -21.79 -17.65
C MET A 1 40.87 -21.32 -16.78
N GLN A 2 39.74 -20.93 -17.40
CA GLN A 2 38.47 -20.67 -16.73
C GLN A 2 37.72 -21.99 -16.53
N PRO A 3 36.89 -22.12 -15.50
CA PRO A 3 35.64 -22.86 -15.64
C PRO A 3 34.43 -21.91 -15.54
N ASN A 4 33.64 -21.93 -16.62
CA ASN A 4 32.27 -21.46 -16.68
C ASN A 4 31.33 -22.45 -15.97
N ALA A 5 30.41 -21.96 -15.14
CA ALA A 5 29.14 -22.59 -14.78
C ALA A 5 28.20 -21.47 -14.27
N HIS A 6 27.32 -20.90 -15.08
CA HIS A 6 26.00 -21.39 -15.48
C HIS A 6 25.02 -21.64 -14.31
N VAL A 7 24.32 -20.56 -13.89
CA VAL A 7 22.85 -20.42 -13.71
C VAL A 7 22.07 -21.42 -12.81
N HIS A 8 21.51 -20.92 -11.68
CA HIS A 8 20.06 -20.78 -11.38
C HIS A 8 19.82 -20.48 -9.87
N PRO A 9 19.07 -19.41 -9.51
CA PRO A 9 18.41 -19.32 -8.20
C PRO A 9 16.98 -19.85 -8.29
N ALA A 10 16.73 -21.02 -7.70
CA ALA A 10 15.38 -21.56 -7.54
C ALA A 10 15.20 -22.00 -6.08
N PHE A 11 14.78 -21.07 -5.21
CA PHE A 11 14.08 -21.45 -4.00
C PHE A 11 12.64 -20.95 -4.12
N ALA A 12 11.78 -21.90 -4.47
CA ALA A 12 10.37 -21.72 -4.66
C ALA A 12 9.65 -21.57 -3.30
N GLY A 13 8.70 -20.65 -3.26
CA GLY A 13 7.39 -20.87 -2.67
C GLY A 13 7.33 -21.16 -1.17
N VAL A 14 7.21 -20.10 -0.36
CA VAL A 14 6.22 -20.11 0.71
C VAL A 14 5.14 -19.08 0.38
N LEU A 15 3.91 -19.59 0.29
CA LEU A 15 2.70 -18.84 0.02
C LEU A 15 2.52 -17.74 1.07
N ASN A 16 2.54 -16.49 0.64
CA ASN A 16 1.70 -15.48 1.27
C ASN A 16 1.16 -14.57 0.18
N SER A 17 -0.10 -14.79 -0.19
CA SER A 17 -0.87 -13.93 -1.07
C SER A 17 -1.10 -12.58 -0.37
N PHE A 18 -0.05 -11.78 -0.22
CA PHE A 18 -0.17 -10.36 0.06
C PHE A 18 0.03 -9.66 -1.28
N ALA A 19 -1.08 -9.27 -1.89
CA ALA A 19 -1.12 -8.64 -3.19
C ALA A 19 -0.03 -7.56 -3.27
N ALA A 20 0.90 -7.74 -4.21
CA ALA A 20 1.87 -6.74 -4.58
C ALA A 20 1.10 -5.50 -5.06
N ILE A 21 1.02 -4.47 -4.22
CA ILE A 21 0.59 -3.15 -4.67
C ILE A 21 1.78 -2.56 -5.43
N PRO A 22 1.67 -2.30 -6.74
CA PRO A 22 2.74 -1.67 -7.49
C PRO A 22 2.93 -0.24 -6.97
N GLN A 23 4.01 -0.02 -6.22
CA GLN A 23 4.47 1.31 -5.85
C GLN A 23 5.10 1.96 -7.08
N GLN A 24 4.27 2.46 -8.00
CA GLN A 24 4.72 3.30 -9.11
C GLN A 24 5.22 4.63 -8.55
N VAL A 25 6.53 4.71 -8.32
CA VAL A 25 7.24 5.96 -8.06
C VAL A 25 7.36 6.72 -9.39
N ALA A 26 6.29 7.40 -9.80
CA ALA A 26 6.29 8.35 -10.90
C ALA A 26 6.11 9.77 -10.33
N ALA A 27 7.11 10.63 -10.56
CA ALA A 27 7.16 12.08 -10.32
C ALA A 27 6.08 12.66 -9.35
N ALA A 28 6.50 12.94 -8.11
CA ALA A 28 5.64 13.29 -6.97
C ALA A 28 4.83 14.60 -7.16
N SER A 29 3.71 14.52 -7.86
CA SER A 29 2.58 15.42 -7.64
C SER A 29 1.78 14.85 -6.47
N LEU A 30 1.81 15.53 -5.32
CA LEU A 30 1.02 15.12 -4.17
C LEU A 30 -0.46 15.29 -4.51
N VAL A 31 -1.23 14.21 -4.40
CA VAL A 31 -2.68 14.21 -4.62
C VAL A 31 -3.37 14.46 -3.29
N LYS A 32 -4.29 15.43 -3.27
CA LYS A 32 -5.17 15.61 -2.12
C LYS A 32 -6.13 14.43 -2.05
N CYS A 33 -6.06 13.64 -0.99
CA CYS A 33 -6.95 12.51 -0.79
C CYS A 33 -7.82 12.75 0.44
N ARG A 34 -9.11 12.43 0.31
CA ARG A 34 -10.02 12.27 1.44
C ARG A 34 -10.04 10.81 1.83
N VAL A 35 -9.67 10.51 3.07
CA VAL A 35 -9.63 9.17 3.63
C VAL A 35 -10.74 9.03 4.65
N ALA A 36 -11.66 8.10 4.43
CA ALA A 36 -12.68 7.70 5.38
C ALA A 36 -12.31 6.32 5.94
N VAL A 37 -12.22 6.22 7.26
CA VAL A 37 -11.93 4.98 7.97
C VAL A 37 -13.12 4.65 8.84
N LYS A 38 -13.76 3.52 8.54
CA LYS A 38 -14.86 2.97 9.32
C LYS A 38 -14.36 1.82 10.19
N THR A 39 -14.54 1.95 11.48
CA THR A 39 -14.21 0.97 12.53
C THR A 39 -15.46 0.62 13.32
N GLU A 40 -15.36 -0.34 14.24
CA GLU A 40 -16.45 -0.69 15.16
C GLU A 40 -16.82 0.47 16.09
N ASP A 41 -15.83 1.28 16.46
CA ASP A 41 -15.99 2.46 17.34
C ASP A 41 -16.67 3.64 16.64
N GLY A 42 -16.69 3.65 15.30
CA GLY A 42 -17.26 4.73 14.51
C GLY A 42 -16.52 4.99 13.20
N GLU A 43 -16.93 6.05 12.50
CA GLU A 43 -16.34 6.50 11.25
C GLU A 43 -15.57 7.81 11.45
N THR A 44 -14.32 7.84 11.00
CA THR A 44 -13.47 9.04 11.01
C THR A 44 -13.05 9.37 9.59
N THR A 45 -13.15 10.63 9.20
CA THR A 45 -12.71 11.10 7.89
C THR A 45 -11.66 12.19 8.06
N TYR A 46 -10.60 12.14 7.25
CA TYR A 46 -9.57 13.18 7.21
C TYR A 46 -9.09 13.43 5.78
N ASP A 47 -8.63 14.65 5.54
CA ASP A 47 -8.05 15.06 4.27
C ASP A 47 -6.51 15.15 4.43
N GLY A 48 -5.76 14.67 3.44
CA GLY A 48 -4.30 14.70 3.46
C GLY A 48 -3.70 14.77 2.06
N LEU A 49 -2.43 15.15 1.97
CA LEU A 49 -1.65 15.14 0.74
C LEU A 49 -0.83 13.86 0.70
N PHE A 50 -1.05 13.03 -0.31
CA PHE A 50 -0.39 11.74 -0.45
C PHE A 50 0.25 11.58 -1.82
N PRO A 51 1.34 10.79 -1.94
CA PRO A 51 1.92 10.44 -3.22
C PRO A 51 0.94 9.67 -4.12
N SER A 52 0.05 8.88 -3.51
CA SER A 52 -0.98 8.09 -4.19
C SER A 52 -2.14 7.80 -3.25
N THR A 53 -3.28 7.40 -3.81
CA THR A 53 -4.40 6.84 -3.03
C THR A 53 -3.99 5.57 -2.29
N CYS A 54 -3.02 4.81 -2.80
CA CYS A 54 -2.49 3.61 -2.13
C CYS A 54 -1.74 3.98 -0.85
N ASP A 55 -0.87 4.98 -0.89
CA ASP A 55 -0.17 5.49 0.30
C ASP A 55 -1.15 5.99 1.37
N ALA A 56 -2.24 6.64 0.93
CA ALA A 56 -3.32 7.07 1.83
C ALA A 56 -4.03 5.89 2.51
N VAL A 57 -4.22 4.76 1.81
CA VAL A 57 -4.77 3.53 2.40
C VAL A 57 -3.80 2.93 3.42
N VAL A 58 -2.50 2.89 3.11
CA VAL A 58 -1.48 2.36 4.02
C VAL A 58 -1.36 3.22 5.28
N ASP A 59 -1.36 4.55 5.15
CA ASP A 59 -1.39 5.48 6.29
C ASP A 59 -2.62 5.24 7.17
N ALA A 60 -3.80 5.10 6.56
CA ALA A 60 -5.04 4.85 7.28
C ALA A 60 -5.04 3.51 8.02
N GLN A 61 -4.60 2.42 7.38
CA GLN A 61 -4.46 1.12 8.04
C GLN A 61 -3.43 1.16 9.16
N THR A 62 -2.31 1.87 8.96
CA THR A 62 -1.26 2.02 9.97
C THR A 62 -1.80 2.75 11.23
N ARG A 63 -2.64 3.77 11.05
CA ARG A 63 -3.27 4.51 12.16
C ARG A 63 -4.26 3.67 12.96
N VAL A 64 -4.98 2.77 12.30
CA VAL A 64 -6.02 1.93 12.93
C VAL A 64 -5.44 0.64 13.51
N GLY A 65 -4.28 0.20 13.00
CA GLY A 65 -3.59 -1.01 13.40
C GLY A 65 -4.27 -2.27 12.89
N LEU A 66 -4.12 -3.38 13.63
CA LEU A 66 -4.66 -4.70 13.26
C LEU A 66 -6.17 -4.84 13.48
N ARG A 67 -6.89 -3.75 13.74
CA ARG A 67 -8.34 -3.81 13.97
C ARG A 67 -9.07 -3.98 12.64
N PRO A 68 -10.19 -4.73 12.63
CA PRO A 68 -11.04 -4.80 11.45
C PRO A 68 -11.55 -3.39 11.11
N CYS A 69 -11.17 -2.92 9.93
CA CYS A 69 -11.57 -1.59 9.46
C CYS A 69 -11.83 -1.60 7.96
N LYS A 70 -12.69 -0.69 7.52
CA LYS A 70 -12.94 -0.41 6.11
C LYS A 70 -12.39 0.96 5.78
N VAL A 71 -11.34 1.00 4.99
CA VAL A 71 -10.75 2.24 4.47
C VAL A 71 -11.36 2.55 3.10
N SER A 72 -11.78 3.79 2.88
CA SER A 72 -12.22 4.32 1.60
C SER A 72 -11.47 5.60 1.31
N VAL A 73 -10.74 5.62 0.19
CA VAL A 73 -9.96 6.78 -0.23
C VAL A 73 -10.53 7.35 -1.51
N LYS A 74 -10.72 8.67 -1.53
CA LYS A 74 -11.13 9.42 -2.72
C LYS A 74 -10.08 10.48 -3.02
N ALA A 75 -9.46 10.37 -4.20
CA ALA A 75 -8.64 11.46 -4.74
C ALA A 75 -9.54 12.66 -5.03
N LEU A 76 -9.13 13.83 -4.56
CA LEU A 76 -9.75 15.11 -4.84
C LEU A 76 -8.90 15.82 -5.90
N PRO A 77 -9.54 16.42 -6.92
CA PRO A 77 -8.85 17.23 -7.92
C PRO A 77 -8.26 18.52 -7.32
#